data_AF-A0A194S6H8-F1
#
_entry.id   AF-A0A194S6H8-F1
#
_cell.length_a   1.000
_cell.length_b   1.000
_cell.length_c   1.000
_cell.angle_alpha   90.00
_cell.angle_beta   90.00
_cell.angle_gamma   90.00
#
_symmetry.space_group_name_H-M   'P 1'
#
loop_
_entity.id
_entity.type
_entity.pdbx_description
1 polymer ?
#
loop_
_entity_poly.entity_id
_entity_poly.type
_entity_poly.pdbx_seq_one_letter_code
_entity_poly.pdbx_strand_id
1 'polypeptide(L)'
;MPPRAPLAALRARPRPVSALVTSRRPLPTSSISRTLSTTAHRSSVKDYAAAFLHGSEEAKEQIKEQHSKLVGRHKYVHELQRHKVLPQHVEQYKKLIEGYYRGIHESSEFDAHLTGSWEIVVGDVDTFVHVWEYQGLGGFERTKHAIRESRGHLQFFNHEILPLINERNSQLCTEFKFFPVTDPHERGGLYELRTYDLKPGALLEWEHEWRGGLEARIAAGHTPVACWYAGIGKLHTVHMIWHYESLEARREIRAASWKNDKWSSTVSRTVPLTQSMTSNILKALPFSPMR
;
A
#
# COMPACT_ATOMS: atom_id res chain seq x y z
N MET A 1 -6.82 47.10 -46.65
CA MET A 1 -7.60 46.24 -47.56
C MET A 1 -6.83 44.95 -47.78
N PRO A 2 -7.47 43.78 -47.86
CA PRO A 2 -8.37 43.16 -46.89
C PRO A 2 -7.83 41.78 -46.41
N PRO A 3 -8.47 41.18 -45.39
CA PRO A 3 -8.20 39.85 -44.85
C PRO A 3 -9.09 38.77 -45.49
N ARG A 4 -8.85 37.47 -45.19
CA ARG A 4 -9.84 36.35 -45.02
C ARG A 4 -9.10 35.00 -45.02
N ALA A 5 -9.08 34.23 -43.93
CA ALA A 5 -10.14 33.39 -43.35
C ALA A 5 -10.01 31.91 -43.79
N PRO A 6 -10.41 30.95 -42.93
CA PRO A 6 -9.82 29.62 -42.83
C PRO A 6 -10.58 28.54 -43.62
N LEU A 7 -9.88 27.43 -43.94
CA LEU A 7 -10.50 26.24 -44.55
C LEU A 7 -11.00 25.28 -43.47
N ALA A 8 -12.26 24.90 -43.65
CA ALA A 8 -13.13 24.22 -42.69
C ALA A 8 -12.80 22.74 -42.49
N ALA A 9 -13.16 22.26 -41.29
CA ALA A 9 -13.18 20.87 -40.87
C ALA A 9 -14.12 20.02 -41.74
N LEU A 10 -13.61 18.90 -42.27
CA LEU A 10 -14.41 17.87 -42.90
C LEU A 10 -14.66 16.73 -41.89
N ARG A 11 -15.87 16.69 -41.33
CA ARG A 11 -16.37 15.59 -40.51
C ARG A 11 -16.63 14.36 -41.40
N ALA A 12 -15.91 13.27 -41.17
CA ALA A 12 -16.24 11.96 -41.73
C ALA A 12 -17.35 11.28 -40.90
N ARG A 13 -18.42 10.83 -41.55
CA ARG A 13 -19.51 10.03 -40.97
C ARG A 13 -19.16 8.53 -41.01
N PRO A 14 -19.63 7.71 -40.04
CA PRO A 14 -19.34 6.28 -40.00
C PRO A 14 -20.20 5.48 -40.98
N ARG A 15 -19.61 4.40 -41.54
CA ARG A 15 -20.30 3.38 -42.35
C ARG A 15 -20.83 2.25 -41.45
N PRO A 16 -22.02 1.68 -41.73
CA PRO A 16 -22.55 0.54 -40.99
C PRO A 16 -21.96 -0.78 -41.50
N VAL A 17 -21.66 -1.71 -40.59
CA VAL A 17 -21.29 -3.10 -40.92
C VAL A 17 -22.49 -4.00 -40.60
N SER A 18 -22.92 -4.74 -41.62
CA SER A 18 -24.07 -5.65 -41.62
C SER A 18 -23.82 -6.92 -40.80
N ALA A 19 -24.82 -7.33 -40.03
CA ALA A 19 -24.85 -8.58 -39.28
C ALA A 19 -25.20 -9.76 -40.19
N LEU A 20 -24.36 -10.80 -40.22
CA LEU A 20 -24.67 -12.06 -40.87
C LEU A 20 -25.24 -13.05 -39.84
N VAL A 21 -26.55 -13.30 -39.94
CA VAL A 21 -27.25 -14.36 -39.22
C VAL A 21 -27.00 -15.67 -39.96
N THR A 22 -26.43 -16.68 -39.27
CA THR A 22 -26.42 -18.06 -39.78
C THR A 22 -27.18 -18.97 -38.83
N SER A 23 -28.28 -19.50 -39.35
CA SER A 23 -29.14 -20.53 -38.76
C SER A 23 -28.43 -21.88 -38.74
N ARG A 24 -28.44 -22.56 -37.59
CA ARG A 24 -28.13 -24.00 -37.50
C ARG A 24 -29.26 -24.72 -36.78
N ARG A 25 -29.89 -25.67 -37.49
CA ARG A 25 -30.89 -26.64 -36.98
C ARG A 25 -30.23 -27.71 -36.09
N PRO A 26 -30.98 -28.33 -35.17
CA PRO A 26 -30.48 -29.32 -34.23
C PRO A 26 -30.60 -30.75 -34.75
N LEU A 27 -29.78 -31.66 -34.21
CA LEU A 27 -29.96 -33.12 -34.31
C LEU A 27 -29.76 -33.77 -32.94
N PRO A 28 -30.38 -34.94 -32.69
CA PRO A 28 -30.74 -35.44 -31.36
C PRO A 28 -29.68 -36.40 -30.79
N THR A 29 -29.73 -36.70 -29.49
CA THR A 29 -29.75 -38.09 -28.96
C THR A 29 -29.65 -38.21 -27.43
N SER A 30 -30.45 -39.16 -26.93
CA SER A 30 -30.32 -40.04 -25.76
C SER A 30 -30.16 -39.46 -24.35
N SER A 31 -31.25 -39.60 -23.59
CA SER A 31 -31.33 -39.72 -22.14
C SER A 31 -30.66 -41.01 -21.65
N ILE A 32 -29.71 -40.88 -20.71
CA ILE A 32 -29.28 -41.97 -19.83
C ILE A 32 -29.66 -41.58 -18.42
N SER A 33 -30.66 -42.26 -17.87
CA SER A 33 -31.08 -42.14 -16.47
C SER A 33 -30.06 -42.89 -15.60
N ARG A 34 -29.35 -42.17 -14.72
CA ARG A 34 -28.59 -42.75 -13.61
C ARG A 34 -29.29 -42.39 -12.32
N THR A 35 -29.92 -43.39 -11.71
CA THR A 35 -30.48 -43.32 -10.36
C THR A 35 -29.34 -43.34 -9.34
N LEU A 36 -29.14 -42.22 -8.65
CA LEU A 36 -28.37 -42.17 -7.40
C LEU A 36 -29.37 -42.01 -6.27
N SER A 37 -29.43 -43.03 -5.41
CA SER A 37 -30.22 -43.00 -4.18
C SER A 37 -29.56 -42.03 -3.20
N THR A 38 -30.22 -40.93 -2.89
CA THR A 38 -29.80 -39.98 -1.85
C THR A 38 -30.65 -40.19 -0.61
N THR A 39 -30.04 -40.66 0.46
CA THR A 39 -30.58 -40.48 1.81
C THR A 39 -30.64 -38.98 2.09
N ALA A 40 -31.87 -38.46 2.15
CA ALA A 40 -32.12 -37.05 2.39
C ALA A 40 -31.83 -36.69 3.85
N HIS A 41 -30.66 -36.10 4.12
CA HIS A 41 -30.52 -35.20 5.26
C HIS A 41 -30.91 -33.80 4.81
N ARG A 42 -32.11 -33.37 5.19
CA ARG A 42 -32.65 -32.04 4.88
C ARG A 42 -32.01 -31.01 5.81
N SER A 43 -30.79 -30.55 5.52
CA SER A 43 -30.26 -29.32 6.11
C SER A 43 -30.70 -28.14 5.22
N SER A 44 -31.36 -27.14 5.82
CA SER A 44 -32.00 -26.06 5.09
C SER A 44 -30.96 -25.12 4.48
N VAL A 45 -31.24 -24.57 3.29
CA VAL A 45 -30.42 -23.50 2.66
C VAL A 45 -30.32 -22.26 3.56
N LYS A 46 -31.24 -22.10 4.52
CA LYS A 46 -31.16 -21.06 5.56
C LYS A 46 -30.00 -21.26 6.53
N ASP A 47 -29.56 -22.50 6.79
CA ASP A 47 -28.53 -22.81 7.80
C ASP A 47 -27.13 -22.46 7.27
N TYR A 48 -26.87 -22.67 5.98
CA TYR A 48 -25.62 -22.24 5.33
C TYR A 48 -25.54 -20.73 5.17
N ALA A 49 -26.66 -20.07 4.83
CA ALA A 49 -26.70 -18.61 4.75
C ALA A 49 -26.51 -17.94 6.13
N ALA A 50 -27.08 -18.53 7.19
CA ALA A 50 -26.90 -18.05 8.56
C ALA A 50 -25.47 -18.26 9.06
N ALA A 51 -24.82 -19.40 8.75
CA ALA A 51 -23.42 -19.65 9.07
C ALA A 51 -22.44 -18.76 8.27
N PHE A 52 -22.83 -18.32 7.07
CA PHE A 52 -22.05 -17.41 6.23
C PHE A 52 -22.23 -15.93 6.62
N LEU A 53 -23.42 -15.55 7.12
CA LEU A 53 -23.74 -14.18 7.58
C LEU A 53 -23.37 -13.95 9.05
N HIS A 54 -23.41 -14.99 9.88
CA HIS A 54 -22.97 -14.99 11.26
C HIS A 54 -21.82 -15.99 11.38
N GLY A 55 -20.59 -15.53 11.10
CA GLY A 55 -19.40 -16.35 11.36
C GLY A 55 -19.48 -17.01 12.74
N SER A 56 -19.00 -18.26 12.85
CA SER A 56 -19.10 -19.04 14.09
C SER A 56 -18.59 -18.24 15.28
N GLU A 57 -19.18 -18.44 16.46
CA GLU A 57 -18.74 -17.73 17.67
C GLU A 57 -17.25 -17.97 17.97
N GLU A 58 -16.73 -19.17 17.65
CA GLU A 58 -15.30 -19.49 17.70
C GLU A 58 -14.47 -18.67 16.70
N ALA A 59 -14.95 -18.47 15.46
CA ALA A 59 -14.27 -17.61 14.49
C ALA A 59 -14.33 -16.14 14.91
N LYS A 60 -15.44 -15.69 15.49
CA LYS A 60 -15.56 -14.33 16.06
C LYS A 60 -14.66 -14.14 17.27
N GLU A 61 -14.55 -15.11 18.17
CA GLU A 61 -13.66 -15.06 19.32
C GLU A 61 -12.20 -15.13 18.91
N GLN A 62 -11.82 -15.98 17.95
CA GLN A 62 -10.49 -15.99 17.36
C GLN A 62 -10.17 -14.66 16.67
N ILE A 63 -11.12 -14.10 15.89
CA ILE A 63 -10.98 -12.78 15.28
C ILE A 63 -10.86 -11.70 16.36
N LYS A 64 -11.64 -11.74 17.43
CA LYS A 64 -11.63 -10.74 18.52
C LYS A 64 -10.34 -10.82 19.35
N GLU A 65 -9.86 -12.02 19.63
CA GLU A 65 -8.61 -12.25 20.33
C GLU A 65 -7.40 -11.86 19.47
N GLN A 66 -7.41 -12.21 18.17
CA GLN A 66 -6.41 -11.76 17.19
C GLN A 66 -6.46 -10.25 16.99
N HIS A 67 -7.64 -9.65 16.87
CA HIS A 67 -7.83 -8.21 16.74
C HIS A 67 -7.29 -7.48 17.97
N SER A 68 -7.49 -8.01 19.18
CA SER A 68 -6.92 -7.45 20.42
C SER A 68 -5.38 -7.55 20.49
N LYS A 69 -4.78 -8.58 19.89
CA LYS A 69 -3.32 -8.76 19.77
C LYS A 69 -2.72 -7.90 18.66
N LEU A 70 -3.48 -7.64 17.59
CA LEU A 70 -3.08 -6.86 16.40
C LEU A 70 -2.89 -5.38 16.69
N VAL A 71 -3.73 -4.80 17.55
CA VAL A 71 -3.77 -3.33 17.69
C VAL A 71 -2.43 -2.85 18.19
N GLY A 72 -1.74 -2.02 17.39
CA GLY A 72 -0.40 -1.47 17.63
C GLY A 72 -0.22 -0.82 19.01
N ARG A 73 0.93 -0.19 19.23
CA ARG A 73 1.05 0.74 20.37
C ARG A 73 -0.03 1.80 20.15
N HIS A 74 -1.18 1.72 20.84
CA HIS A 74 -2.30 2.67 20.73
C HIS A 74 -1.89 4.14 20.96
N LYS A 75 -0.64 4.34 21.40
CA LYS A 75 0.02 5.62 21.58
C LYS A 75 0.32 6.34 20.26
N TYR A 76 0.61 5.65 19.15
CA TYR A 76 1.13 6.28 17.94
C TYR A 76 0.34 5.96 16.68
N VAL A 77 0.26 6.93 15.77
CA VAL A 77 -0.24 6.77 14.40
C VAL A 77 0.80 7.31 13.42
N HIS A 78 0.92 6.69 12.27
CA HIS A 78 1.87 7.07 11.23
C HIS A 78 1.13 7.63 10.02
N GLU A 79 1.55 8.77 9.50
CA GLU A 79 1.08 9.29 8.21
C GLU A 79 2.10 8.95 7.13
N LEU A 80 1.71 8.13 6.17
CA LEU A 80 2.48 7.88 4.95
C LEU A 80 2.00 8.86 3.87
N GLN A 81 2.84 9.85 3.56
CA GLN A 81 2.62 10.83 2.52
C GLN A 81 3.36 10.42 1.24
N ARG A 82 2.69 10.58 0.10
CA ARG A 82 3.28 10.45 -1.24
C ARG A 82 3.08 11.73 -2.02
N HIS A 83 4.16 12.30 -2.53
CA HIS A 83 4.13 13.46 -3.41
C HIS A 83 4.70 13.08 -4.77
N LYS A 84 3.85 13.05 -5.81
CA LYS A 84 4.26 12.94 -7.21
C LYS A 84 4.64 14.32 -7.71
N VAL A 85 5.93 14.57 -7.88
CA VAL A 85 6.47 15.87 -8.25
C VAL A 85 6.53 15.98 -9.77
N LEU A 86 6.38 17.21 -10.28
CA LEU A 86 6.62 17.49 -11.69
C LEU A 86 8.10 17.22 -12.01
N PRO A 87 8.43 16.40 -13.03
CA PRO A 87 9.80 15.94 -13.25
C PRO A 87 10.83 17.09 -13.37
N GLN A 88 10.45 18.20 -14.00
CA GLN A 88 11.31 19.38 -14.16
C GLN A 88 11.57 20.17 -12.86
N HIS A 89 10.87 19.85 -11.77
CA HIS A 89 10.96 20.54 -10.49
C HIS A 89 11.50 19.68 -9.35
N VAL A 90 11.94 18.44 -9.60
CA VAL A 90 12.44 17.50 -8.58
C VAL A 90 13.53 18.13 -7.70
N GLU A 91 14.55 18.74 -8.30
CA GLU A 91 15.66 19.33 -7.53
C GLU A 91 15.26 20.59 -6.74
N GLN A 92 14.31 21.38 -7.26
CA GLN A 92 13.74 22.50 -6.53
C GLN A 92 12.92 22.02 -5.34
N TYR A 93 12.08 21.00 -5.55
CA TYR A 93 11.26 20.40 -4.53
C TYR A 93 12.11 19.81 -3.39
N LYS A 94 13.17 19.05 -3.69
CA LYS A 94 14.09 18.48 -2.68
C LYS A 94 14.64 19.54 -1.73
N LYS A 95 15.07 20.68 -2.27
CA LYS A 95 15.61 21.80 -1.48
C LYS A 95 14.56 22.42 -0.56
N LEU A 96 13.36 22.68 -1.09
CA LEU A 96 12.30 23.35 -0.33
C LEU A 96 11.66 22.43 0.71
N ILE A 97 11.42 21.16 0.37
CA ILE A 97 10.78 20.20 1.26
C ILE A 97 11.65 19.86 2.47
N GLU A 98 12.99 19.84 2.31
CA GLU A 98 13.93 19.65 3.42
C GLU A 98 13.73 20.71 4.50
N GLY A 99 13.81 21.99 4.13
CA GLY A 99 13.66 23.09 5.08
C GLY A 99 12.28 23.10 5.73
N TYR A 100 11.23 22.86 4.94
CA TYR A 100 9.86 22.81 5.44
C TYR A 100 9.65 21.68 6.46
N TYR A 101 10.11 20.48 6.17
CA TYR A 101 9.94 19.34 7.07
C TYR A 101 10.85 19.39 8.29
N ARG A 102 12.10 19.87 8.17
CA ARG A 102 12.94 20.13 9.34
C ARG A 102 12.29 21.15 10.28
N GLY A 103 11.74 22.24 9.72
CA GLY A 103 11.04 23.25 10.52
C GLY A 103 9.85 22.71 11.30
N ILE A 104 9.14 21.71 10.77
CA ILE A 104 8.07 21.03 11.51
C ILE A 104 8.63 20.04 12.54
N HIS A 105 9.59 19.20 12.14
CA HIS A 105 10.11 18.12 12.97
C HIS A 105 10.93 18.60 14.18
N GLU A 106 11.70 19.68 14.01
CA GLU A 106 12.61 20.20 15.04
C GLU A 106 11.92 21.25 15.94
N SER A 107 10.71 21.68 15.59
CA SER A 107 9.96 22.68 16.35
C SER A 107 9.23 22.06 17.54
N SER A 108 9.37 22.68 18.71
CA SER A 108 8.61 22.31 19.91
C SER A 108 7.11 22.65 19.82
N GLU A 109 6.69 23.41 18.79
CA GLU A 109 5.28 23.75 18.56
C GLU A 109 4.48 22.58 17.97
N PHE A 110 5.16 21.62 17.32
CA PHE A 110 4.53 20.50 16.65
C PHE A 110 4.96 19.18 17.30
N ASP A 111 3.98 18.42 17.76
CA ASP A 111 4.20 17.05 18.25
C ASP A 111 4.12 16.06 17.08
N ALA A 112 5.06 16.23 16.14
CA ALA A 112 5.16 15.44 14.91
C ALA A 112 6.60 15.12 14.57
N HIS A 113 6.87 13.82 14.39
CA HIS A 113 8.22 13.33 14.15
C HIS A 113 8.32 12.80 12.73
N LEU A 114 9.20 13.38 11.92
CA LEU A 114 9.55 12.76 10.65
C LEU A 114 10.34 11.48 10.99
N THR A 115 9.90 10.32 10.50
CA THR A 115 10.60 9.05 10.73
C THR A 115 11.35 8.60 9.49
N GLY A 116 10.91 9.00 8.30
CA GLY A 116 11.70 8.77 7.10
C GLY A 116 11.20 9.52 5.87
N SER A 117 12.12 9.71 4.92
CA SER A 117 11.90 10.48 3.71
C SER A 117 12.74 9.92 2.56
N TRP A 118 12.07 9.51 1.49
CA TRP A 118 12.73 8.81 0.38
C TRP A 118 12.25 9.31 -0.98
N GLU A 119 13.11 9.19 -1.98
CA GLU A 119 12.80 9.33 -3.40
C GLU A 119 12.68 7.94 -4.03
N ILE A 120 11.64 7.71 -4.85
CA ILE A 120 11.53 6.50 -5.67
C ILE A 120 12.46 6.61 -6.87
N VAL A 121 13.43 5.69 -6.96
CA VAL A 121 14.42 5.63 -8.05
C VAL A 121 14.15 4.52 -9.06
N VAL A 122 13.35 3.51 -8.71
CA VAL A 122 12.83 2.50 -9.65
C VAL A 122 11.37 2.19 -9.30
N GLY A 123 10.49 2.21 -10.30
CA GLY A 123 9.05 2.06 -10.15
C GLY A 123 8.33 3.35 -10.51
N ASP A 124 7.53 3.88 -9.58
CA ASP A 124 6.85 5.17 -9.75
C ASP A 124 7.81 6.35 -9.50
N VAL A 125 8.72 6.62 -10.45
CA VAL A 125 9.75 7.69 -10.37
C VAL A 125 9.14 9.09 -10.25
N ASP A 126 9.91 10.08 -9.82
CA ASP A 126 9.43 11.45 -9.49
C ASP A 126 8.47 11.50 -8.28
N THR A 127 8.29 10.38 -7.58
CA THR A 127 7.49 10.28 -6.36
C THR A 127 8.39 10.25 -5.14
N PHE A 128 7.99 11.00 -4.11
CA PHE A 128 8.64 11.03 -2.80
C PHE A 128 7.71 10.44 -1.76
N VAL A 129 8.26 9.62 -0.87
CA VAL A 129 7.55 8.97 0.23
C VAL A 129 8.07 9.54 1.53
N HIS A 130 7.17 10.05 2.37
CA HIS A 130 7.50 10.61 3.68
C HIS A 130 6.64 9.95 4.74
N VAL A 131 7.24 9.62 5.88
CA VAL A 131 6.52 9.00 7.00
C VAL A 131 6.67 9.89 8.23
N TRP A 132 5.53 10.25 8.80
CA TRP A 132 5.43 11.05 10.02
C TRP A 132 4.79 10.24 11.14
N GLU A 133 5.30 10.36 12.36
CA GLU A 133 4.71 9.79 13.57
C GLU A 133 4.05 10.88 14.43
N TYR A 134 2.88 10.56 14.98
CA TYR A 134 2.11 11.43 15.88
C TYR A 134 1.64 10.67 17.12
N GLN A 135 1.36 11.38 18.22
CA GLN A 135 0.68 10.85 19.42
C GLN A 135 -0.80 10.54 19.13
N GLY A 136 -1.04 9.44 18.43
CA GLY A 136 -2.35 8.99 17.99
C GLY A 136 -3.05 9.99 17.06
N LEU A 137 -4.33 9.74 16.77
CA LEU A 137 -5.12 10.58 15.87
C LEU A 137 -5.27 12.02 16.40
N GLY A 138 -5.38 12.20 17.73
CA GLY A 138 -5.45 13.53 18.32
C GLY A 138 -4.15 14.34 18.12
N GLY A 139 -2.98 13.71 18.19
CA GLY A 139 -1.70 14.36 17.89
C GLY A 139 -1.61 14.78 16.42
N PHE A 140 -2.07 13.93 15.51
CA PHE A 140 -2.17 14.24 14.09
C PHE A 140 -3.07 15.46 13.84
N GLU A 141 -4.30 15.46 14.37
CA GLU A 141 -5.27 16.54 14.18
C GLU A 141 -4.76 17.87 14.74
N ARG A 142 -4.23 17.87 15.97
CA ARG A 142 -3.64 19.07 16.60
C ARG A 142 -2.49 19.61 15.76
N THR A 143 -1.60 18.75 15.27
CA THR A 143 -0.47 19.20 14.45
C THR A 143 -0.94 19.78 13.12
N LYS A 144 -1.86 19.11 12.41
CA LYS A 144 -2.40 19.65 11.15
C LYS A 144 -3.13 20.97 11.37
N HIS A 145 -3.84 21.13 12.49
CA HIS A 145 -4.47 22.39 12.86
C HIS A 145 -3.41 23.48 13.14
N ALA A 146 -2.40 23.20 13.96
CA ALA A 146 -1.34 24.15 14.28
C ALA A 146 -0.57 24.61 13.03
N ILE A 147 -0.26 23.70 12.10
CA ILE A 147 0.39 24.04 10.83
C ILE A 147 -0.47 25.00 10.01
N ARG A 148 -1.79 24.79 9.97
CA ARG A 148 -2.73 25.66 9.25
C ARG A 148 -2.83 27.06 9.85
N GLU A 149 -2.83 27.15 11.18
CA GLU A 149 -2.90 28.44 11.90
C GLU A 149 -1.56 29.17 11.96
N SER A 150 -0.45 28.46 11.78
CA SER A 150 0.88 29.06 11.83
C SER A 150 1.03 30.10 10.71
N ARG A 151 1.45 31.31 11.09
CA ARG A 151 1.75 32.40 10.16
C ARG A 151 3.07 32.09 9.43
N GLY A 152 3.00 31.26 8.39
CA GLY A 152 4.14 30.99 7.53
C GLY A 152 4.13 29.62 6.90
N HIS A 153 3.93 28.53 7.67
CA HIS A 153 4.10 27.17 7.13
C HIS A 153 3.10 26.86 6.02
N LEU A 154 1.80 27.10 6.26
CA LEU A 154 0.78 26.83 5.25
C LEU A 154 0.97 27.71 4.00
N GLN A 155 1.30 28.99 4.20
CA GLN A 155 1.51 29.92 3.10
C GLN A 155 2.74 29.52 2.28
N PHE A 156 3.88 29.25 2.93
CA PHE A 156 5.10 28.77 2.29
C PHE A 156 4.84 27.47 1.53
N PHE A 157 4.20 26.48 2.15
CA PHE A 157 3.88 25.23 1.48
C PHE A 157 3.01 25.47 0.23
N ASN A 158 1.96 26.29 0.33
CA ASN A 158 1.04 26.54 -0.77
C ASN A 158 1.66 27.32 -1.93
N HIS A 159 2.58 28.25 -1.65
CA HIS A 159 3.18 29.11 -2.68
C HIS A 159 4.48 28.55 -3.26
N GLU A 160 5.31 27.89 -2.45
CA GLU A 160 6.65 27.46 -2.85
C GLU A 160 6.71 25.97 -3.22
N ILE A 161 5.98 25.11 -2.49
CA ILE A 161 6.08 23.65 -2.63
C ILE A 161 4.96 23.06 -3.46
N LEU A 162 3.71 23.42 -3.15
CA LEU A 162 2.52 22.85 -3.78
C LEU A 162 2.52 22.98 -5.32
N PRO A 163 2.95 24.11 -5.93
CA PRO A 163 3.00 24.24 -7.39
C PRO A 163 3.95 23.26 -8.08
N LEU A 164 4.88 22.66 -7.33
CA LEU A 164 5.84 21.68 -7.85
C LEU A 164 5.26 20.26 -7.88
N ILE A 165 4.11 20.04 -7.25
CA ILE A 165 3.53 18.71 -7.03
C ILE A 165 2.33 18.49 -7.97
N ASN A 166 2.35 17.38 -8.71
CA ASN A 166 1.25 16.94 -9.56
C ASN A 166 0.17 16.19 -8.77
N GLU A 167 0.57 15.30 -7.85
CA GLU A 167 -0.37 14.50 -7.05
C GLU A 167 0.12 14.37 -5.60
N ARG A 168 -0.82 14.37 -4.65
CA ARG A 168 -0.55 14.08 -3.24
C ARG A 168 -1.49 13.01 -2.72
N ASN A 169 -0.95 12.07 -1.97
CA ASN A 169 -1.69 11.07 -1.21
C ASN A 169 -1.21 11.06 0.24
N SER A 170 -2.14 10.88 1.17
CA SER A 170 -1.85 10.71 2.59
C SER A 170 -2.70 9.57 3.14
N GLN A 171 -2.10 8.77 4.00
CA GLN A 171 -2.69 7.57 4.56
C GLN A 171 -2.27 7.44 6.01
N LEU A 172 -3.22 7.22 6.91
CA LEU A 172 -2.93 7.00 8.32
C LEU A 172 -2.89 5.51 8.60
N CYS A 173 -1.76 5.09 9.14
CA CYS A 173 -1.36 3.71 9.29
C CYS A 173 -0.94 3.42 10.73
N THR A 174 -1.02 2.15 11.08
CA THR A 174 -0.57 1.62 12.37
C THR A 174 0.52 0.59 12.12
N GLU A 175 1.53 0.58 12.97
CA GLU A 175 2.61 -0.40 12.92
C GLU A 175 2.17 -1.81 13.30
N PHE A 176 2.72 -2.80 12.61
CA PHE A 176 2.60 -4.19 13.01
C PHE A 176 3.60 -4.53 14.11
N LYS A 177 3.09 -4.99 15.27
CA LYS A 177 3.94 -5.40 16.41
C LYS A 177 4.88 -6.56 16.12
N PHE A 178 4.54 -7.43 15.17
CA PHE A 178 5.32 -8.64 14.89
C PHE A 178 6.56 -8.38 14.04
N PHE A 179 6.69 -7.19 13.46
CA PHE A 179 7.78 -6.86 12.57
C PHE A 179 8.94 -6.29 13.40
N PRO A 180 10.11 -6.95 13.46
CA PRO A 180 11.24 -6.46 14.23
C PRO A 180 11.84 -5.28 13.45
N VAL A 181 11.49 -4.06 13.84
CA VAL A 181 12.10 -2.85 13.30
C VAL A 181 13.54 -2.82 13.76
N THR A 182 14.48 -2.82 12.81
CA THR A 182 15.89 -2.65 13.14
C THR A 182 16.16 -1.18 13.43
N ASP A 183 17.01 -0.89 14.42
CA ASP A 183 17.32 0.50 14.80
C ASP A 183 17.79 1.33 13.59
N PRO A 184 17.36 2.62 13.52
CA PRO A 184 17.87 3.56 12.53
C PRO A 184 19.37 3.75 12.78
N HIS A 185 20.17 3.19 11.89
CA HIS A 185 21.59 3.48 11.78
C HIS A 185 21.79 4.02 10.37
N GLU A 186 22.73 4.95 10.17
CA GLU A 186 23.16 5.36 8.83
C GLU A 186 23.69 4.13 8.10
N ARG A 187 22.84 3.48 7.30
CA ARG A 187 23.18 2.26 6.56
C ARG A 187 23.57 2.56 5.13
N GLY A 188 23.18 3.72 4.59
CA GLY A 188 23.29 3.98 3.17
C GLY A 188 22.55 2.93 2.34
N GLY A 189 23.00 2.71 1.11
CA GLY A 189 22.40 1.71 0.23
C GLY A 189 21.02 2.13 -0.32
N LEU A 190 20.12 1.16 -0.41
CA LEU A 190 18.80 1.27 -1.03
C LEU A 190 17.71 0.72 -0.10
N TYR A 191 16.49 1.21 -0.30
CA TYR A 191 15.31 0.67 0.36
C TYR A 191 14.34 0.11 -0.67
N GLU A 192 13.53 -0.86 -0.26
CA GLU A 192 12.42 -1.37 -1.06
C GLU A 192 11.12 -1.13 -0.30
N LEU A 193 10.25 -0.28 -0.84
CA LEU A 193 8.87 -0.15 -0.38
C LEU A 193 8.00 -1.15 -1.13
N ARG A 194 7.52 -2.15 -0.41
CA ARG A 194 6.51 -3.08 -0.90
C ARG A 194 5.14 -2.68 -0.39
N THR A 195 4.18 -2.55 -1.30
CA THR A 195 2.78 -2.30 -0.96
C THR A 195 1.94 -3.47 -1.40
N TYR A 196 1.06 -3.95 -0.53
CA TYR A 196 0.14 -5.05 -0.78
C TYR A 196 -1.29 -4.53 -0.62
N ASP A 197 -2.06 -4.59 -1.69
CA ASP A 197 -3.50 -4.39 -1.63
C ASP A 197 -4.13 -5.75 -1.32
N LEU A 198 -4.67 -5.92 -0.13
CA LEU A 198 -5.30 -7.15 0.34
C LEU A 198 -6.78 -7.17 -0.01
N LYS A 199 -7.33 -8.38 -0.11
CA LYS A 199 -8.78 -8.56 -0.17
C LYS A 199 -9.42 -8.07 1.14
N PRO A 200 -10.62 -7.45 1.10
CA PRO A 200 -11.34 -7.10 2.32
C PRO A 200 -11.50 -8.32 3.25
N GLY A 201 -11.23 -8.13 4.54
CA GLY A 201 -11.29 -9.19 5.55
C GLY A 201 -10.04 -10.08 5.65
N ALA A 202 -9.07 -9.97 4.74
CA ALA A 202 -7.93 -10.90 4.68
C ALA A 202 -6.71 -10.49 5.55
N LEU A 203 -6.75 -9.32 6.21
CA LEU A 203 -5.60 -8.75 6.92
C LEU A 203 -5.04 -9.67 8.01
N LEU A 204 -5.93 -10.26 8.83
CA LEU A 204 -5.54 -11.10 9.96
C LEU A 204 -4.90 -12.41 9.51
N GLU A 205 -5.53 -13.06 8.53
CA GLU A 205 -5.01 -14.29 7.93
C GLU A 205 -3.67 -14.03 7.24
N TRP A 206 -3.55 -12.92 6.50
CA TRP A 206 -2.31 -12.51 5.87
C TRP A 206 -1.20 -12.29 6.89
N GLU A 207 -1.46 -11.58 7.99
CA GLU A 207 -0.49 -11.37 9.06
C GLU A 207 -0.03 -12.71 9.67
N HIS A 208 -0.98 -13.60 9.96
CA HIS A 208 -0.68 -14.90 10.58
C HIS A 208 0.34 -15.69 9.75
N GLU A 209 0.11 -15.77 8.44
CA GLU A 209 1.01 -16.46 7.51
C GLU A 209 2.35 -15.73 7.33
N TRP A 210 2.34 -14.39 7.35
CA TRP A 210 3.57 -13.60 7.26
C TRP A 210 4.47 -13.74 8.48
N ARG A 211 3.91 -13.96 9.67
CA ARG A 211 4.71 -14.18 10.88
C ARG A 211 5.67 -15.36 10.74
N GLY A 212 5.20 -16.48 10.16
CA GLY A 212 6.04 -17.63 9.89
C GLY A 212 7.08 -17.39 8.78
N GLY A 213 6.68 -16.67 7.72
CA GLY A 213 7.58 -16.35 6.60
C GLY A 213 8.64 -15.29 6.93
N LEU A 214 8.37 -14.43 7.91
CA LEU A 214 9.28 -13.37 8.32
C LEU A 214 10.60 -13.93 8.89
N GLU A 215 10.54 -14.97 9.72
CA GLU A 215 11.73 -15.66 10.22
C GLU A 215 12.61 -16.16 9.08
N ALA A 216 12.00 -16.79 8.07
CA ALA A 216 12.70 -17.31 6.90
C ALA A 216 13.37 -16.19 6.08
N ARG A 217 12.73 -15.02 5.96
CA ARG A 217 13.31 -13.85 5.30
C ARG A 217 14.48 -13.28 6.09
N ILE A 218 14.33 -13.08 7.40
CA ILE A 218 15.43 -12.56 8.23
C ILE A 218 16.64 -13.50 8.17
N ALA A 219 16.41 -14.82 8.28
CA ALA A 219 17.47 -15.82 8.15
C ALA A 219 18.17 -15.81 6.77
N ALA A 220 17.48 -15.37 5.71
CA ALA A 220 18.05 -15.21 4.38
C ALA A 220 18.80 -13.89 4.18
N GLY A 221 18.86 -13.01 5.19
CA GLY A 221 19.58 -11.73 5.17
C GLY A 221 18.71 -10.51 4.85
N HIS A 222 17.38 -10.62 4.87
CA HIS A 222 16.52 -9.43 4.72
C HIS A 222 16.63 -8.54 5.96
N THR A 223 16.86 -7.24 5.76
CA THR A 223 16.89 -6.24 6.83
C THR A 223 15.54 -5.52 6.93
N PRO A 224 14.69 -5.83 7.93
CA PRO A 224 13.41 -5.17 8.14
C PRO A 224 13.60 -3.74 8.66
N VAL A 225 12.91 -2.78 8.03
CA VAL A 225 12.95 -1.36 8.43
C VAL A 225 11.62 -0.94 9.04
N ALA A 226 10.50 -1.22 8.38
CA ALA A 226 9.19 -0.87 8.91
C ALA A 226 8.07 -1.68 8.25
N CYS A 227 6.93 -1.82 8.95
CA CYS A 227 5.74 -2.48 8.43
C CYS A 227 4.48 -1.85 9.04
N TRP A 228 3.58 -1.37 8.18
CA TRP A 228 2.34 -0.71 8.59
C TRP A 228 1.13 -1.26 7.84
N TYR A 229 -0.05 -1.17 8.48
CA TYR A 229 -1.34 -1.35 7.81
C TYR A 229 -2.15 -0.06 7.85
N ALA A 230 -2.89 0.22 6.78
CA ALA A 230 -3.69 1.42 6.66
C ALA A 230 -5.04 1.31 7.39
N GLY A 231 -5.31 2.26 8.28
CA GLY A 231 -6.61 2.41 8.95
C GLY A 231 -7.49 3.50 8.35
N ILE A 232 -6.89 4.56 7.78
CA ILE A 232 -7.61 5.68 7.13
C ILE A 232 -6.91 6.03 5.81
N GLY A 233 -7.69 6.29 4.77
CA GLY A 233 -7.21 6.49 3.40
C GLY A 233 -7.53 5.25 2.55
N LYS A 234 -6.55 4.76 1.76
CA LYS A 234 -6.73 3.53 0.99
C LYS A 234 -6.76 2.31 1.93
N LEU A 235 -7.92 1.73 2.15
CA LEU A 235 -8.07 0.61 3.10
C LEU A 235 -7.45 -0.69 2.57
N HIS A 236 -7.34 -1.69 3.45
CA HIS A 236 -6.82 -3.03 3.13
C HIS A 236 -5.42 -3.01 2.51
N THR A 237 -4.61 -2.01 2.85
CA THR A 237 -3.27 -1.83 2.29
C THR A 237 -2.23 -2.07 3.38
N VAL A 238 -1.21 -2.87 3.06
CA VAL A 238 -0.02 -3.07 3.91
C VAL A 238 1.21 -2.50 3.20
N HIS A 239 2.03 -1.77 3.95
CA HIS A 239 3.30 -1.21 3.48
C HIS A 239 4.45 -1.82 4.27
N MET A 240 5.49 -2.29 3.58
CA MET A 240 6.71 -2.81 4.19
C MET A 240 7.93 -2.13 3.59
N ILE A 241 8.88 -1.73 4.42
CA ILE A 241 10.18 -1.22 3.99
C ILE A 241 11.26 -2.22 4.39
N TRP A 242 12.10 -2.55 3.40
CA TRP A 242 13.29 -3.39 3.55
C TRP A 242 14.52 -2.58 3.16
N HIS A 243 15.64 -2.81 3.84
CA HIS A 243 16.95 -2.23 3.48
C HIS A 243 17.81 -3.26 2.75
N TYR A 244 18.58 -2.78 1.76
CA TYR A 244 19.60 -3.56 1.06
C TYR A 244 20.78 -2.66 0.70
N GLU A 245 21.99 -3.21 0.70
CA GLU A 245 23.20 -2.46 0.30
C GLU A 245 23.19 -2.08 -1.19
N SER A 246 22.67 -2.96 -2.05
CA SER A 246 22.60 -2.76 -3.50
C SER A 246 21.46 -3.57 -4.13
N LEU A 247 21.14 -3.29 -5.40
CA LEU A 247 20.18 -4.10 -6.18
C LEU A 247 20.65 -5.54 -6.37
N GLU A 248 21.97 -5.75 -6.40
CA GLU A 248 22.56 -7.08 -6.54
C GLU A 248 22.43 -7.88 -5.25
N ALA A 249 22.77 -7.28 -4.10
CA ALA A 249 22.54 -7.88 -2.79
C ALA A 249 21.05 -8.22 -2.59
N ARG A 250 20.15 -7.31 -3.00
CA ARG A 250 18.70 -7.58 -3.02
C ARG A 250 18.34 -8.80 -3.85
N ARG A 251 18.91 -8.95 -5.05
CA ARG A 251 18.65 -10.10 -5.94
C ARG A 251 19.07 -11.41 -5.26
N GLU A 252 20.26 -11.43 -4.69
CA GLU A 252 20.84 -12.61 -4.03
C GLU A 252 20.06 -13.00 -2.77
N ILE A 253 19.78 -12.05 -1.87
CA ILE A 253 19.01 -12.27 -0.64
C ILE A 253 17.60 -12.79 -0.94
N ARG A 254 16.94 -12.23 -1.98
CA ARG A 254 15.63 -12.72 -2.43
C ARG A 254 15.71 -14.15 -3.00
N ALA A 255 16.74 -14.47 -3.77
CA ALA A 255 16.94 -15.83 -4.28
C ALA A 255 17.23 -16.82 -3.13
N ALA A 256 18.00 -16.40 -2.13
CA ALA A 256 18.29 -17.21 -0.95
C ALA A 256 17.02 -17.53 -0.14
N SER A 257 16.05 -16.61 -0.06
CA SER A 257 14.78 -16.86 0.66
C SER A 257 13.99 -18.04 0.09
N TRP A 258 14.08 -18.28 -1.22
CA TRP A 258 13.37 -19.39 -1.88
C TRP A 258 13.97 -20.77 -1.59
N LYS A 259 15.16 -20.83 -0.97
CA LYS A 259 15.74 -22.09 -0.47
C LYS A 259 15.08 -22.58 0.82
N ASN A 260 14.24 -21.75 1.45
CA ASN A 260 13.53 -22.08 2.68
C ASN A 260 12.06 -22.39 2.38
N ASP A 261 11.64 -23.63 2.65
CA ASP A 261 10.27 -24.09 2.38
C ASP A 261 9.20 -23.31 3.14
N LYS A 262 9.54 -22.76 4.33
CA LYS A 262 8.62 -21.87 5.07
C LYS A 262 8.25 -20.65 4.22
N TRP A 263 9.21 -20.07 3.49
CA TRP A 263 8.93 -18.92 2.64
C TRP A 263 8.02 -19.28 1.46
N SER A 264 8.27 -20.42 0.80
CA SER A 264 7.39 -20.92 -0.26
C SER A 264 5.96 -21.15 0.24
N SER A 265 5.80 -21.78 1.41
CA SER A 265 4.51 -21.98 2.06
C SER A 265 3.81 -20.66 2.41
N THR A 266 4.53 -19.68 2.95
CA THR A 266 3.95 -18.35 3.22
C THR A 266 3.47 -17.69 1.93
N VAL A 267 4.23 -17.76 0.84
CA VAL A 267 3.82 -17.18 -0.45
C VAL A 267 2.56 -17.86 -0.98
N SER A 268 2.48 -19.19 -0.97
CA SER A 268 1.32 -19.92 -1.50
C SER A 268 0.03 -19.59 -0.74
N ARG A 269 0.11 -19.28 0.56
CA ARG A 269 -1.03 -18.90 1.39
C ARG A 269 -1.38 -17.41 1.35
N THR A 270 -0.40 -16.53 1.16
CA THR A 270 -0.62 -15.06 1.15
C THR A 270 -0.97 -14.49 -0.22
N VAL A 271 -0.57 -15.14 -1.32
CA VAL A 271 -0.93 -14.71 -2.69
C VAL A 271 -2.46 -14.70 -2.89
N PRO A 272 -3.23 -15.74 -2.52
CA PRO A 272 -4.69 -15.73 -2.64
C PRO A 272 -5.38 -14.61 -1.85
N LEU A 273 -4.74 -14.08 -0.82
CA LEU A 273 -5.25 -13.00 0.04
C LEU A 273 -4.95 -11.60 -0.53
N THR A 274 -4.07 -11.51 -1.53
CA THR A 274 -3.57 -10.26 -2.10
C THR A 274 -4.23 -10.00 -3.46
N GLN A 275 -4.81 -8.81 -3.65
CA GLN A 275 -5.36 -8.37 -4.93
C GLN A 275 -4.27 -7.85 -5.87
N SER A 276 -3.39 -7.01 -5.35
CA SER A 276 -2.29 -6.41 -6.13
C SER A 276 -1.07 -6.20 -5.23
N MET A 277 0.11 -6.11 -5.83
CA MET A 277 1.33 -5.75 -5.11
C MET A 277 2.21 -4.85 -5.96
N THR A 278 2.86 -3.89 -5.32
CA THR A 278 3.88 -3.03 -5.94
C THR A 278 5.18 -3.09 -5.15
N SER A 279 6.30 -2.91 -5.86
CA SER A 279 7.65 -2.86 -5.29
C SER A 279 8.35 -1.67 -5.92
N ASN A 280 8.73 -0.71 -5.09
CA ASN A 280 9.46 0.48 -5.49
C ASN A 280 10.82 0.49 -4.81
N ILE A 281 11.88 0.79 -5.56
CA ILE A 281 13.21 1.00 -5.00
C ILE A 281 13.35 2.47 -4.65
N LEU A 282 13.84 2.73 -3.44
CA LEU A 282 13.94 4.04 -2.86
C LEU A 282 15.38 4.39 -2.51
N LYS A 283 15.69 5.68 -2.53
CA LYS A 283 16.88 6.26 -1.94
C LYS A 283 16.49 7.25 -0.84
N ALA A 284 17.09 7.14 0.33
CA ALA A 284 16.83 8.07 1.43
C ALA A 284 17.30 9.48 1.06
N LEU A 285 16.50 10.49 1.40
CA LEU A 285 16.90 11.89 1.22
C LEU A 285 17.96 12.28 2.26
N PRO A 286 18.81 13.29 1.96
CA PRO A 286 19.86 13.76 2.89
C PRO A 286 19.38 14.32 4.23
N PHE A 287 18.08 14.46 4.46
CA PHE A 287 17.52 14.85 5.75
C PHE A 287 16.68 13.75 6.40
N SER A 288 16.49 12.60 5.74
CA SER A 288 15.70 11.48 6.28
C SER A 288 16.31 10.97 7.59
N PRO A 289 15.55 10.82 8.68
CA PRO A 289 16.07 10.25 9.93
C PRO A 289 16.44 8.77 9.79
N MET A 290 15.73 8.03 8.93
CA MET A 290 16.13 6.69 8.49
C MET A 290 17.00 6.80 7.22
N ARG A 291 18.33 6.78 7.39
CA ARG A 291 19.34 6.90 6.32
C ARG A 291 20.29 5.71 6.25
#